data_AF-A0A0N4UMA1-F1
#
_entry.id   AF-A0A0N4UMA1-F1
#
_cell.length_a   1.000
_cell.length_b   1.000
_cell.length_c   1.000
_cell.angle_alpha   90.00
_cell.angle_beta   90.00
_cell.angle_gamma   90.00
#
_symmetry.space_group_name_H-M   'P 1'
#
loop_
_entity.id
_entity.type
_entity.pdbx_description
1 polymer ?
#
loop_
_entity_poly.entity_id
_entity_poly.type
_entity_poly.pdbx_seq_one_letter_code
_entity_poly.pdbx_strand_id
1 'polypeptide(L)'
;MFLFFNIFSWFIHRSGRSGRCGREGKSLLFLTPNQDGYITFLQKYEKISLNELKIPNLTAVKAEQLRQKIIKMASKDRLILERGTSAFVSFIESYLRHDCSVVCPFKELDVVGHAHSYGLLRLPKMKELKGLDLTSFKRSNIDTAIIKFKDKNREKQRQMKLVELRKNENKIHKSTDLSNKRTQEKEKTTKKRKMNEDEDKISWEETANDFALLKKIRRGRVRKKDIDLLI
;
A
#
# COMPACT_ATOMS: atom_id res chain seq x y z
N MET A 1 -8.09 2.36 -34.86
CA MET A 1 -7.15 3.41 -35.31
C MET A 1 -7.79 4.81 -35.17
N PHE A 2 -8.24 5.20 -33.96
CA PHE A 2 -8.89 6.52 -33.74
C PHE A 2 -8.85 7.05 -32.29
N LEU A 3 -8.16 6.39 -31.35
CA LEU A 3 -8.27 6.69 -29.91
C LEU A 3 -7.16 7.58 -29.32
N PHE A 4 -6.08 7.87 -30.06
CA PHE A 4 -4.96 8.65 -29.53
C PHE A 4 -5.06 10.19 -29.75
N PHE A 5 -6.02 10.68 -30.54
CA PHE A 5 -6.02 12.07 -30.99
C PHE A 5 -6.57 13.09 -29.97
N ASN A 6 -7.35 12.66 -28.96
CA ASN A 6 -8.02 13.61 -28.05
C ASN A 6 -7.16 14.10 -26.86
N ILE A 7 -6.08 13.40 -26.54
CA ILE A 7 -5.40 13.55 -25.24
C ILE A 7 -4.47 14.77 -25.21
N PHE A 8 -3.75 15.01 -26.31
CA PHE A 8 -2.71 16.05 -26.39
C PHE A 8 -3.24 17.43 -26.75
N SER A 9 -4.48 17.48 -27.26
CA SER A 9 -5.27 18.69 -27.43
C SER A 9 -5.23 19.57 -26.17
N TRP A 10 -5.16 18.97 -24.98
CA TRP A 10 -5.08 19.70 -23.73
C TRP A 10 -3.78 20.51 -23.54
N PHE A 11 -2.62 20.00 -23.96
CA PHE A 11 -1.37 20.77 -23.89
C PHE A 11 -1.44 22.00 -24.79
N ILE A 12 -1.94 21.84 -26.02
CA ILE A 12 -2.13 22.93 -26.98
C ILE A 12 -3.16 23.94 -26.47
N HIS A 13 -4.29 23.47 -25.94
CA HIS A 13 -5.30 24.34 -25.34
C HIS A 13 -4.78 25.11 -24.13
N ARG A 14 -3.83 24.53 -23.38
CA ARG A 14 -3.17 25.20 -22.24
C ARG A 14 -2.18 26.26 -22.69
N SER A 15 -1.31 25.94 -23.65
CA SER A 15 -0.34 26.90 -24.17
C SER A 15 -1.03 28.04 -24.91
N GLY A 16 -2.12 27.76 -25.64
CA GLY A 16 -2.98 28.75 -26.31
C GLY A 16 -3.75 29.72 -25.40
N ARG A 17 -3.54 29.66 -24.07
CA ARG A 17 -4.01 30.70 -23.13
C ARG A 17 -3.06 31.90 -23.09
N SER A 18 -1.80 31.71 -23.45
CA SER A 18 -0.78 32.76 -23.56
C SER A 18 -0.71 33.30 -24.99
N GLY A 19 -0.18 34.52 -25.18
CA GLY A 19 0.06 35.08 -26.51
C GLY A 19 -1.19 35.52 -27.29
N ARG A 20 -2.23 36.00 -26.60
CA ARG A 20 -3.51 36.40 -27.23
C ARG A 20 -3.52 37.87 -27.66
N CYS A 21 -4.32 38.19 -28.68
CA CYS A 21 -4.54 39.55 -29.18
C CYS A 21 -3.25 40.27 -29.60
N GLY A 22 -2.37 39.59 -30.35
CA GLY A 22 -1.11 40.16 -30.84
C GLY A 22 -0.03 40.36 -29.78
N ARG A 23 -0.28 39.99 -28.52
CA ARG A 23 0.73 40.02 -27.46
C ARG A 23 1.60 38.78 -27.52
N GLU A 24 2.86 38.92 -27.14
CA GLU A 24 3.77 37.79 -26.96
C GLU A 24 3.44 37.03 -25.66
N GLY A 25 3.65 35.72 -25.68
CA GLY A 25 3.46 34.86 -24.52
C GLY A 25 4.37 33.65 -24.60
N LYS A 26 4.95 33.26 -23.45
CA LYS A 26 5.78 32.07 -23.34
C LYS A 26 5.07 31.03 -22.46
N SER A 27 5.24 29.76 -22.81
CA SER A 27 4.76 28.62 -22.03
C SER A 27 5.96 27.78 -21.63
N LEU A 28 6.08 27.49 -20.33
CA LEU A 28 7.15 26.65 -19.80
C LEU A 28 6.59 25.29 -19.42
N LEU A 29 7.24 24.23 -19.89
CA LEU A 29 6.95 22.85 -19.54
C LEU A 29 8.09 22.33 -18.67
N PHE A 30 7.77 21.89 -17.46
CA PHE A 30 8.74 21.25 -16.56
C PHE A 30 8.64 19.74 -16.76
N LEU A 31 9.77 19.12 -17.11
CA LEU A 31 9.90 17.67 -17.26
C LEU A 31 11.01 17.16 -16.35
N THR A 32 10.85 15.94 -15.87
CA THR A 32 11.97 15.19 -15.28
C THR A 32 12.80 14.53 -16.39
N PRO A 33 14.08 14.20 -16.16
CA PRO A 33 14.92 13.50 -17.15
C PRO A 33 14.28 12.22 -17.70
N ASN A 34 13.45 11.55 -16.88
CA ASN A 34 12.78 10.31 -17.26
C ASN A 34 11.52 10.53 -18.14
N GLN A 35 11.24 11.77 -18.54
CA GLN A 35 10.07 12.14 -19.36
C GLN A 35 10.47 12.64 -20.76
N ASP A 36 11.72 12.43 -21.18
CA ASP A 36 12.24 12.88 -22.47
C ASP A 36 11.45 12.31 -23.67
N GLY A 37 10.88 11.11 -23.51
CA GLY A 37 9.98 10.52 -24.51
C GLY A 37 8.78 11.41 -24.87
N TYR A 38 8.33 12.25 -23.94
CA TYR A 38 7.26 13.21 -24.17
C TYR A 38 7.67 14.30 -25.18
N ILE A 39 8.93 14.73 -25.16
CA ILE A 39 9.46 15.71 -26.12
C ILE A 39 9.44 15.11 -27.53
N THR A 40 9.98 13.89 -27.67
CA THR A 40 9.99 13.15 -28.94
C THR A 40 8.57 12.92 -29.46
N PHE A 41 7.64 12.59 -28.57
CA PHE A 41 6.23 12.42 -28.91
C PHE A 41 5.62 13.73 -29.45
N LEU A 42 5.80 14.85 -28.76
CA LEU A 42 5.28 16.15 -29.19
C LEU A 42 5.86 16.59 -30.53
N GLN A 43 7.15 16.37 -30.77
CA GLN A 43 7.78 16.68 -32.05
C GLN A 43 7.21 15.82 -33.18
N LYS A 44 7.03 14.51 -32.95
CA LYS A 44 6.60 13.56 -33.98
C LYS A 44 5.13 13.68 -34.37
N TYR A 45 4.23 13.83 -33.39
CA TYR A 45 2.78 13.76 -33.62
C TYR A 45 2.11 15.13 -33.67
N GLU A 46 2.55 16.07 -32.84
CA GLU A 46 1.95 17.41 -32.76
C GLU A 46 2.72 18.47 -33.57
N LYS A 47 3.90 18.11 -34.11
CA LYS A 47 4.79 19.02 -34.85
C LYS A 47 5.19 20.26 -34.03
N ILE A 48 5.28 20.12 -32.70
CA ILE A 48 5.69 21.19 -31.79
C ILE A 48 7.19 21.06 -31.51
N SER A 49 7.96 22.10 -31.85
CA SER A 49 9.35 22.23 -31.44
C SER A 49 9.45 22.90 -30.07
N LEU A 50 9.95 22.18 -29.07
CA LEU A 50 10.28 22.74 -27.76
C LEU A 50 11.76 23.12 -27.70
N ASN A 51 12.06 24.31 -27.19
CA ASN A 51 13.43 24.75 -26.94
C ASN A 51 13.81 24.46 -25.48
N GLU A 52 14.90 23.74 -25.27
CA GLU A 52 15.42 23.46 -23.93
C GLU A 52 15.93 24.77 -23.29
N LEU A 53 15.41 25.09 -22.11
CA LEU A 53 15.85 26.24 -21.33
C LEU A 53 16.65 25.77 -20.12
N LYS A 54 17.96 25.99 -20.15
CA LYS A 54 18.85 25.69 -19.01
C LYS A 54 18.73 26.81 -17.98
N ILE A 55 18.30 26.46 -16.77
CA ILE A 55 18.22 27.40 -15.65
C ILE A 55 19.54 27.32 -14.88
N PRO A 56 20.43 28.35 -14.95
CA PRO A 56 21.78 28.29 -14.39
C PRO A 56 21.80 28.13 -12.86
N ASN A 57 20.70 28.52 -12.21
CA ASN A 57 20.56 28.53 -10.77
C ASN A 57 19.97 27.24 -10.19
N LEU A 58 19.78 26.19 -10.98
CA LEU A 58 19.22 24.92 -10.51
C LEU A 58 20.34 23.98 -10.04
N THR A 59 20.67 24.06 -8.75
CA THR A 59 21.69 23.21 -8.12
C THR A 59 21.05 22.28 -7.09
N ALA A 60 21.59 21.07 -6.92
CA ALA A 60 21.15 20.12 -5.90
C ALA A 60 21.13 20.72 -4.48
N VAL A 61 22.09 21.60 -4.17
CA VAL A 61 22.15 22.33 -2.89
C VAL A 61 20.92 23.22 -2.68
N LYS A 62 20.51 23.97 -3.72
CA LYS A 62 19.32 24.82 -3.65
C LYS A 62 18.03 24.00 -3.54
N ALA A 63 17.97 22.85 -4.21
CA ALA A 63 16.85 21.93 -4.07
C ALA A 63 16.71 21.42 -2.62
N GLU A 64 17.82 21.04 -1.98
CA GLU A 64 17.80 20.62 -0.57
C GLU A 64 17.46 21.81 0.36
N GLN A 65 17.97 23.01 0.11
CA GLN A 65 17.59 24.22 0.88
C GLN A 65 16.07 24.50 0.80
N LEU A 66 15.49 24.40 -0.40
CA LEU A 66 14.05 24.55 -0.60
C LEU A 66 13.28 23.45 0.13
N ARG A 67 13.72 22.20 0.01
CA ARG A 67 13.15 21.07 0.75
C ARG A 67 13.15 21.32 2.26
N GLN A 68 14.26 21.78 2.82
CA GLN A 68 14.36 22.10 4.25
C GLN A 68 13.42 23.25 4.66
N LYS A 69 13.20 24.25 3.80
CA LYS A 69 12.19 25.30 4.03
C LYS A 69 10.78 24.71 4.07
N ILE A 70 10.43 23.83 3.14
CA ILE A 70 9.11 23.18 3.10
C ILE A 70 8.92 22.28 4.34
N ILE A 71 9.93 21.49 4.72
CA ILE A 71 9.92 20.67 5.93
C ILE A 71 9.69 21.53 7.18
N LYS A 72 10.35 22.70 7.28
CA LYS A 72 10.13 23.66 8.38
C LYS A 72 8.72 24.25 8.38
N MET A 73 8.07 24.39 7.23
CA MET A 73 6.67 24.83 7.15
C MET A 73 5.72 23.70 7.58
N ALA A 74 5.94 22.49 7.10
CA ALA A 74 5.15 21.31 7.45
C ALA A 74 5.29 20.91 8.92
N SER A 75 6.44 21.17 9.56
CA SER A 75 6.64 20.91 10.99
C SER A 75 5.93 21.89 11.90
N LYS A 76 5.64 23.11 11.42
CA LYS A 76 4.96 24.17 12.19
C LYS A 76 3.44 24.04 12.16
N ASP A 77 2.87 23.61 11.04
CA ASP A 77 1.42 23.52 10.87
C ASP A 77 1.00 22.19 10.26
N ARG A 78 0.17 21.45 11.00
CA ARG A 78 -0.41 20.18 10.57
C ARG A 78 -1.19 20.30 9.27
N LEU A 79 -1.81 21.45 8.99
CA LEU A 79 -2.54 21.67 7.75
C LEU A 79 -1.63 21.52 6.52
N ILE A 80 -0.44 22.12 6.57
CA ILE A 80 0.53 22.06 5.47
C ILE A 80 1.02 20.64 5.30
N LEU A 81 1.28 19.93 6.42
CA LEU A 81 1.68 18.53 6.40
C LEU A 81 0.63 17.65 5.71
N GLU A 82 -0.64 17.75 6.09
CA GLU A 82 -1.71 16.92 5.52
C GLU A 82 -2.05 17.29 4.09
N ARG A 83 -1.96 18.57 3.73
CA ARG A 83 -2.13 19.02 2.34
C ARG A 83 -0.98 18.56 1.46
N GLY A 84 0.25 18.57 1.96
CA GLY A 84 1.42 18.06 1.24
C GLY A 84 1.30 16.56 0.95
N THR A 85 0.92 15.76 1.95
CA THR A 85 0.70 14.31 1.76
C THR A 85 -0.46 14.05 0.80
N SER A 86 -1.59 14.74 0.94
CA SER A 86 -2.74 14.60 0.05
C SER A 86 -2.42 15.02 -1.39
N ALA A 87 -1.65 16.09 -1.58
CA ALA A 87 -1.23 16.54 -2.91
C ALA A 87 -0.34 15.50 -3.60
N PHE A 88 0.60 14.90 -2.86
CA PHE A 88 1.45 13.83 -3.39
C PHE A 88 0.65 12.58 -3.78
N VAL A 89 -0.30 12.15 -2.95
CA VAL A 89 -1.19 11.00 -3.26
C VAL A 89 -1.96 11.27 -4.55
N SER A 90 -2.59 12.45 -4.65
CA SER A 90 -3.35 12.87 -5.83
C SER A 90 -2.47 12.94 -7.09
N PHE A 91 -1.25 13.46 -6.94
CA PHE A 91 -0.28 13.48 -8.03
C PHE A 91 0.02 12.07 -8.55
N ILE A 92 0.37 11.13 -7.66
CA ILE A 92 0.68 9.74 -8.04
C ILE A 92 -0.53 9.06 -8.69
N GLU A 93 -1.73 9.22 -8.11
CA GLU A 93 -2.95 8.67 -8.71
C GLU A 93 -3.24 9.27 -10.10
N SER A 94 -3.08 10.59 -10.27
CA SER A 94 -3.28 11.23 -11.57
C SER A 94 -2.24 10.77 -12.60
N TYR A 95 -0.99 10.58 -12.19
CA TYR A 95 0.07 10.07 -13.05
C TYR A 95 -0.13 8.60 -13.40
N LEU A 96 -0.84 7.82 -12.59
CA LEU A 96 -1.19 6.44 -12.98
C LEU A 96 -2.37 6.38 -13.95
N ARG A 97 -3.31 7.32 -13.86
CA ARG A 97 -4.52 7.36 -14.68
C ARG A 97 -4.37 8.17 -15.97
N HIS A 98 -3.25 8.86 -16.18
CA HIS A 98 -3.05 9.64 -17.39
C HIS A 98 -2.92 8.75 -18.63
N ASP A 99 -3.42 9.26 -19.75
CA ASP A 99 -3.49 8.48 -20.99
C ASP A 99 -2.11 8.28 -21.67
N CYS A 100 -1.10 9.07 -21.29
CA CYS A 100 0.27 8.97 -21.84
C CYS A 100 1.14 7.93 -21.15
N SER A 101 0.55 6.90 -20.54
CA SER A 101 1.28 5.82 -19.85
C SER A 101 2.29 5.08 -20.74
N VAL A 102 2.10 5.10 -22.06
CA VAL A 102 3.01 4.52 -23.06
C VAL A 102 4.28 5.35 -23.22
N VAL A 103 4.16 6.68 -23.15
CA VAL A 103 5.28 7.62 -23.38
C VAL A 103 5.99 7.96 -22.07
N CYS A 104 5.24 8.01 -20.98
CA CYS A 104 5.71 8.37 -19.65
C CYS A 104 5.33 7.24 -18.66
N PRO A 105 6.03 6.09 -18.72
CA PRO A 105 5.70 4.95 -17.89
C PRO A 105 5.91 5.27 -16.40
N PHE A 106 4.99 4.82 -15.54
CA PHE A 106 5.08 5.04 -14.10
C PHE A 106 6.35 4.43 -13.47
N LYS A 107 6.86 3.34 -14.04
CA LYS A 107 8.08 2.68 -13.56
C LYS A 107 9.32 3.56 -13.62
N GLU A 108 9.34 4.51 -14.55
CA GLU A 108 10.46 5.43 -14.74
C GLU A 108 10.27 6.73 -13.93
N LEU A 109 9.14 6.92 -13.25
CA LEU A 109 8.92 8.12 -12.46
C LEU A 109 9.82 8.12 -11.21
N ASP A 110 10.59 9.19 -10.99
CA ASP A 110 11.33 9.39 -9.73
C ASP A 110 10.37 9.78 -8.59
N VAL A 111 9.74 8.77 -8.00
CA VAL A 111 8.77 8.96 -6.91
C VAL A 111 9.42 9.59 -5.68
N VAL A 112 10.70 9.29 -5.40
CA VAL A 112 11.42 9.81 -4.24
C VAL A 112 11.70 11.30 -4.42
N GLY A 113 12.15 11.72 -5.59
CA GLY A 113 12.34 13.13 -5.94
C GLY A 113 11.05 13.94 -5.82
N HIS A 114 9.93 13.40 -6.30
CA HIS A 114 8.62 14.02 -6.12
C HIS A 114 8.22 14.07 -4.63
N ALA A 115 8.43 13.00 -3.87
CA ALA A 115 8.16 13.02 -2.43
C ALA A 115 8.99 14.08 -1.68
N HIS A 116 10.23 14.32 -2.12
CA HIS A 116 11.09 15.37 -1.60
C HIS A 116 10.60 16.77 -1.99
N SER A 117 10.10 16.96 -3.22
CA SER A 117 9.59 18.26 -3.69
C SER A 117 8.30 18.68 -2.97
N TYR A 118 7.42 17.74 -2.63
CA TYR A 118 6.26 17.98 -1.75
C TYR A 118 6.64 18.16 -0.27
N GLY A 119 7.91 17.94 0.10
CA GLY A 119 8.42 18.11 1.47
C GLY A 119 7.87 17.10 2.47
N LEU A 120 7.62 15.87 2.03
CA LEU A 120 7.06 14.82 2.89
C LEU A 120 8.04 14.44 4.00
N LEU A 121 7.53 14.34 5.24
CA LEU A 121 8.28 13.84 6.39
C LEU A 121 8.36 12.30 6.39
N ARG A 122 7.28 11.66 5.94
CA ARG A 122 7.10 10.21 5.82
C ARG A 122 6.27 9.92 4.57
N LEU A 123 6.56 8.79 3.91
CA LEU A 123 5.78 8.34 2.76
C LEU A 123 4.41 7.82 3.21
N PRO A 124 3.32 8.18 2.51
CA PRO A 124 2.00 7.60 2.76
C PRO A 124 1.98 6.12 2.36
N LYS A 125 1.17 5.32 3.04
CA LYS A 125 0.94 3.92 2.66
C LYS A 125 -0.02 3.89 1.47
N MET A 126 0.48 3.48 0.32
CA MET A 126 -0.25 3.42 -0.95
C MET A 126 0.03 2.08 -1.65
N LYS A 127 -0.94 1.54 -2.40
CA LYS A 127 -0.78 0.27 -3.13
C LYS A 127 0.18 0.45 -4.31
N GLU A 128 0.15 1.64 -4.89
CA GLU A 128 0.91 2.17 -6.00
C GLU A 128 2.41 2.20 -5.71
N LEU A 129 2.79 2.35 -4.44
CA LEU A 129 4.18 2.41 -3.99
C LEU A 129 4.77 1.03 -3.69
N LYS A 130 3.97 -0.04 -3.73
CA LYS A 130 4.44 -1.38 -3.44
C LYS A 130 5.30 -1.88 -4.60
N GLY A 131 6.53 -2.31 -4.30
CA GLY A 131 7.46 -2.86 -5.29
C GLY A 131 8.39 -1.85 -5.96
N LEU A 132 8.26 -0.56 -5.64
CA LEU A 132 9.23 0.46 -6.06
C LEU A 132 10.41 0.54 -5.08
N ASP A 133 11.59 0.91 -5.58
CA ASP A 133 12.73 1.21 -4.72
C ASP A 133 12.52 2.58 -4.04
N LEU A 134 12.26 2.52 -2.73
CA LEU A 134 12.04 3.69 -1.89
C LEU A 134 13.18 3.91 -0.90
N THR A 135 14.30 3.20 -1.06
CA THR A 135 15.44 3.26 -0.14
C THR A 135 16.09 4.64 -0.11
N SER A 136 16.08 5.36 -1.22
CA SER A 136 16.68 6.70 -1.34
C SER A 136 15.92 7.80 -0.58
N PHE A 137 14.73 7.50 -0.02
CA PHE A 137 13.92 8.50 0.68
C PHE A 137 14.51 8.87 2.05
N LYS A 138 14.94 10.13 2.19
CA LYS A 138 15.51 10.66 3.43
C LYS A 138 14.41 11.02 4.43
N ARG A 139 14.13 10.13 5.38
CA ARG A 139 13.14 10.34 6.45
C ARG A 139 13.58 11.46 7.41
N SER A 140 12.64 12.30 7.83
CA SER A 140 12.90 13.29 8.88
C SER A 140 12.76 12.67 10.27
N ASN A 141 13.58 13.11 11.23
CA ASN A 141 13.52 12.67 12.64
C ASN A 141 12.31 13.23 13.42
N ILE A 142 11.48 14.05 12.79
CA ILE A 142 10.35 14.72 13.44
C ILE A 142 9.19 13.74 13.59
N ASP A 143 8.66 13.60 14.81
CA ASP A 143 7.45 12.82 15.02
C ASP A 143 6.21 13.59 14.54
N THR A 144 5.61 13.07 13.48
CA THR A 144 4.43 13.65 12.84
C THR A 144 3.23 13.75 13.78
N ALA A 145 3.14 12.91 14.82
CA ALA A 145 2.00 12.90 15.75
C ALA A 145 1.92 14.19 16.59
N ILE A 146 3.09 14.77 16.93
CA ILE A 146 3.21 15.94 17.81
C ILE A 146 2.75 17.24 17.13
N ILE A 147 2.85 17.31 15.81
CA ILE A 147 2.54 18.51 15.03
C ILE A 147 1.05 18.83 15.17
N LYS A 148 0.72 20.01 15.70
CA LYS A 148 -0.66 20.50 15.91
C LYS A 148 -1.11 21.37 14.74
N PHE A 149 -2.43 21.48 14.56
CA PHE A 149 -2.96 22.53 13.69
C PHE A 149 -2.72 23.90 14.32
N LYS A 150 -2.35 24.89 13.50
CA LYS A 150 -2.27 26.29 13.96
C LYS A 150 -3.63 26.84 14.38
N ASP A 151 -4.70 26.37 13.74
CA ASP A 151 -6.08 26.70 14.07
C ASP A 151 -6.60 25.85 15.24
N LYS A 152 -7.02 26.51 16.32
CA LYS A 152 -7.53 25.87 17.55
C LYS A 152 -8.78 25.04 17.29
N ASN A 153 -9.67 25.46 16.39
CA ASN A 153 -10.92 24.76 16.11
C ASN A 153 -10.66 23.41 15.42
N ARG A 154 -9.74 23.40 14.45
CA ARG A 154 -9.32 22.18 13.76
C ARG A 154 -8.58 21.22 14.68
N GLU A 155 -7.74 21.74 15.57
CA GLU A 155 -7.02 20.90 16.54
C GLU A 155 -8.00 20.21 17.52
N LYS A 156 -9.04 20.92 17.98
CA LYS A 156 -10.11 20.31 18.80
C LYS A 156 -10.83 19.20 18.04
N GLN A 157 -11.24 19.44 16.79
CA GLN A 157 -11.88 18.43 15.95
C GLN A 157 -10.99 17.21 15.71
N ARG A 158 -9.69 17.42 15.48
CA ARG A 158 -8.70 16.35 15.33
C ARG A 158 -8.60 15.51 16.60
N GLN A 159 -8.54 16.14 17.77
CA GLN A 159 -8.45 15.42 19.05
C GLN A 159 -9.71 14.59 19.31
N MET A 160 -10.90 15.13 19.03
CA MET A 160 -12.15 14.38 19.11
C MET A 160 -12.13 13.16 18.17
N LYS A 161 -11.71 13.33 16.92
CA LYS A 161 -11.58 12.25 15.93
C LYS A 161 -10.55 11.19 16.35
N LEU A 162 -9.45 11.60 16.97
CA LEU A 162 -8.44 10.66 17.48
C LEU A 162 -8.99 9.79 18.62
N VAL A 163 -9.77 10.39 19.54
CA VAL A 163 -10.44 9.66 20.62
C VAL A 163 -11.47 8.68 20.05
N GLU A 164 -12.24 9.10 19.04
CA GLU A 164 -13.21 8.24 18.36
C GLU A 164 -12.54 7.05 17.66
N LEU A 165 -11.44 7.29 16.93
CA LEU A 165 -10.65 6.23 16.29
C LEU A 165 -10.11 5.22 17.32
N ARG A 166 -9.55 5.69 18.45
CA ARG A 166 -9.10 4.81 19.53
C ARG A 166 -10.22 3.97 20.14
N LYS A 167 -11.42 4.54 20.30
CA LYS A 167 -12.60 3.80 20.77
C LYS A 167 -13.00 2.71 19.77
N ASN A 168 -12.95 3.00 18.47
CA ASN A 168 -13.28 2.04 17.42
C ASN A 168 -12.23 0.94 17.28
N GLU A 169 -10.93 1.26 17.36
CA GLU A 169 -9.84 0.27 17.37
C GLU A 169 -9.97 -0.71 18.54
N ASN A 170 -10.29 -0.21 19.74
CA ASN A 170 -10.54 -1.04 20.92
C ASN A 170 -11.78 -1.93 20.78
N LYS A 171 -12.84 -1.46 20.12
CA LYS A 171 -14.02 -2.29 19.82
C LYS A 171 -13.68 -3.40 18.82
N ILE A 172 -12.91 -3.07 17.78
CA ILE A 172 -12.45 -4.04 16.79
C ILE A 172 -11.56 -5.10 17.47
N HIS A 173 -10.56 -4.69 18.26
CA HIS A 173 -9.68 -5.62 18.99
C HIS A 173 -10.47 -6.55 19.92
N LYS A 174 -11.42 -6.01 20.70
CA LYS A 174 -12.30 -6.84 21.55
C LYS A 174 -13.12 -7.83 20.72
N SER A 175 -13.65 -7.41 19.57
CA SER A 175 -14.42 -8.30 18.69
C SER A 175 -13.56 -9.39 18.04
N THR A 176 -12.33 -9.07 17.62
CA THR A 176 -11.38 -10.03 17.05
C THR A 176 -10.87 -11.02 18.09
N ASP A 177 -10.64 -10.55 19.33
CA ASP A 177 -10.23 -11.42 20.44
C ASP A 177 -11.36 -12.39 20.82
N LEU A 178 -12.61 -11.91 20.82
CA LEU A 178 -13.79 -12.75 21.04
C LEU A 178 -13.98 -13.78 19.91
N SER A 179 -13.79 -13.39 18.65
CA SER A 179 -13.88 -14.34 17.52
C SER A 179 -12.75 -15.37 17.56
N ASN A 180 -11.52 -14.96 17.89
CA ASN A 180 -10.36 -15.84 17.99
C ASN A 180 -10.50 -16.83 19.16
N LYS A 181 -11.06 -16.40 20.30
CA LYS A 181 -11.40 -17.31 21.39
C LYS A 181 -12.44 -18.36 20.98
N ARG A 182 -13.51 -17.93 20.29
CA ARG A 182 -14.55 -18.84 19.77
C ARG A 182 -14.02 -19.83 18.73
N THR A 183 -13.11 -19.42 17.85
CA THR A 183 -12.48 -20.35 16.89
C THR A 183 -11.55 -21.33 17.58
N GLN A 184 -10.73 -20.89 18.54
CA GLN A 184 -9.88 -21.80 19.33
C GLN A 184 -10.69 -22.80 20.18
N GLU A 185 -11.82 -22.39 20.76
CA GLU A 185 -12.72 -23.31 21.48
C GLU A 185 -13.37 -24.33 20.54
N LYS A 186 -13.79 -23.92 19.34
CA LYS A 186 -14.30 -24.83 18.31
C LYS A 186 -13.24 -25.82 17.83
N GLU A 187 -12.00 -25.39 17.65
CA GLU A 187 -10.87 -26.27 17.29
C GLU A 187 -10.53 -27.26 18.41
N LYS A 188 -10.55 -26.83 19.68
CA LYS A 188 -10.31 -27.73 20.83
C LYS A 188 -11.41 -28.78 20.97
N THR A 189 -12.67 -28.39 20.83
CA THR A 189 -13.82 -29.31 20.92
C THR A 189 -13.85 -30.30 19.75
N THR A 190 -13.53 -29.86 18.53
CA THR A 190 -13.40 -30.78 17.38
C THR A 190 -12.22 -31.74 17.50
N LYS A 191 -11.05 -31.29 17.99
CA LYS A 191 -9.91 -32.19 18.28
C LYS A 191 -10.26 -33.22 19.34
N LYS A 192 -10.94 -32.83 20.43
CA LYS A 192 -11.37 -33.76 21.48
C LYS A 192 -12.37 -34.80 20.97
N ARG A 193 -13.33 -34.40 20.12
CA ARG A 193 -14.25 -35.35 19.46
C ARG A 193 -13.53 -36.36 18.57
N LYS A 194 -12.55 -35.92 17.78
CA LYS A 194 -11.73 -36.83 16.96
C LYS A 194 -10.93 -37.82 17.80
N MET A 195 -10.29 -37.35 18.88
CA MET A 195 -9.56 -38.24 19.80
C MET A 195 -10.48 -39.30 20.42
N ASN A 196 -11.67 -38.92 20.88
CA ASN A 196 -12.64 -39.87 21.42
C ASN A 196 -13.13 -40.87 20.34
N GLU A 197 -13.37 -40.42 19.10
CA GLU A 197 -13.74 -41.31 17.99
C GLU A 197 -12.61 -42.29 17.63
N ASP A 198 -11.35 -41.86 17.72
CA ASP A 198 -10.19 -42.72 17.50
C ASP A 198 -10.00 -43.73 18.65
N GLU A 199 -10.19 -43.32 19.92
CA GLU A 199 -10.20 -44.20 21.09
C GLU A 199 -11.32 -45.25 21.03
N ASP A 200 -12.53 -44.85 20.66
CA ASP A 200 -13.67 -45.75 20.50
C ASP A 200 -13.37 -46.78 19.39
N LYS A 201 -12.78 -46.37 18.25
CA LYS A 201 -12.39 -47.29 17.17
C LYS A 201 -11.36 -48.33 17.63
N ILE A 202 -10.33 -47.91 18.36
CA ILE A 202 -9.30 -48.82 18.89
C ILE A 202 -9.96 -49.85 19.81
N SER A 203 -10.85 -49.39 20.71
CA SER A 203 -11.59 -50.29 21.60
C SER A 203 -12.44 -51.31 20.82
N TRP A 204 -13.17 -50.88 19.80
CA TRP A 204 -13.94 -51.79 18.95
C TRP A 204 -13.07 -52.80 18.18
N GLU A 205 -11.88 -52.39 17.71
CA GLU A 205 -10.92 -53.28 17.05
C GLU A 205 -10.33 -54.33 17.99
N GLU A 206 -9.97 -53.94 19.22
CA GLU A 206 -9.54 -54.87 20.28
C GLU A 206 -10.64 -55.89 20.60
N THR A 207 -11.87 -55.43 20.82
CA THR A 207 -13.00 -56.32 21.11
C THR A 207 -13.29 -57.28 19.95
N ALA A 208 -13.12 -56.83 18.70
CA ALA A 208 -13.28 -57.66 17.51
C ALA A 208 -12.19 -58.74 17.39
N ASN A 209 -10.94 -58.40 17.74
CA ASN A 209 -9.83 -59.34 17.79
C ASN A 209 -10.06 -60.43 18.85
N ASP A 210 -10.51 -60.04 20.04
CA ASP A 210 -10.85 -60.98 21.13
C ASP A 210 -11.97 -61.94 20.71
N PHE A 211 -13.02 -61.42 20.07
CA PHE A 211 -14.12 -62.25 19.56
C PHE A 211 -13.65 -63.23 18.46
N ALA A 212 -12.75 -62.78 17.57
CA ALA A 212 -12.16 -63.64 16.55
C ALA A 212 -11.30 -64.76 17.17
N LEU A 213 -10.57 -64.46 18.25
CA LEU A 213 -9.79 -65.43 19.02
C LEU A 213 -10.68 -66.48 19.69
N LEU A 214 -11.75 -66.05 20.38
CA LEU A 214 -12.75 -66.94 20.98
C LEU A 214 -13.41 -67.86 19.94
N LYS A 215 -13.70 -67.35 18.74
CA LYS A 215 -14.24 -68.14 17.64
C LYS A 215 -13.25 -69.18 17.11
N LYS A 216 -11.94 -68.89 17.11
CA LYS A 216 -10.89 -69.86 16.74
C LYS A 216 -10.74 -70.97 17.81
N ILE A 217 -10.83 -70.60 19.09
CA ILE A 217 -10.84 -71.55 20.22
C ILE A 217 -12.05 -72.48 20.12
N ARG A 218 -13.25 -71.94 19.89
CA ARG A 218 -14.50 -72.72 19.74
C ARG A 218 -14.48 -73.69 18.55
N ARG A 219 -13.69 -73.39 17.50
CA ARG A 219 -13.52 -74.26 16.31
C ARG A 219 -12.40 -75.29 16.47
N GLY A 220 -11.74 -75.37 17.62
CA GLY A 220 -10.65 -76.33 17.90
C GLY A 220 -9.39 -76.09 17.07
N ARG A 221 -9.21 -74.89 16.49
CA ARG A 221 -8.08 -74.56 15.60
C ARG A 221 -6.85 -73.99 16.32
N VAL A 222 -6.93 -73.84 17.64
CA VAL A 222 -5.85 -73.28 18.47
C VAL A 222 -5.34 -74.40 19.37
N ARG A 223 -4.03 -74.64 19.35
CA ARG A 223 -3.42 -75.64 20.23
C ARG A 223 -3.44 -75.08 21.64
N LYS A 224 -3.63 -75.94 22.66
CA LYS A 224 -3.61 -75.50 24.07
C LYS A 224 -2.38 -74.65 24.42
N LYS A 225 -1.21 -74.96 23.86
CA LYS A 225 0.04 -74.19 24.04
C LYS A 225 -0.04 -72.74 23.57
N ASP A 226 -0.86 -72.45 22.57
CA ASP A 226 -1.03 -71.10 22.04
C ASP A 226 -2.02 -70.29 22.90
N ILE A 227 -2.90 -70.97 23.64
CA ILE A 227 -3.86 -70.32 24.55
C ILE A 227 -3.13 -69.74 25.76
N ASP A 228 -2.12 -70.44 26.29
CA ASP A 228 -1.34 -69.98 27.44
C ASP A 228 -0.40 -68.81 27.11
N LEU A 229 -0.18 -68.50 25.82
CA LEU A 229 0.59 -67.34 25.36
C LEU A 229 -0.28 -66.09 25.13
N LEU A 230 -1.60 -66.23 25.22
CA LEU A 230 -2.59 -65.19 24.92
C LEU A 230 -3.33 -64.69 26.17
N ILE A 231 -2.92 -65.16 27.35
CA ILE A 231 -3.30 -64.67 28.68
C ILE A 231 -2.07 -64.02 29.30
#